data_AF-A0A921BBA7-F1
#
_entry.id   AF-A0A921BBA7-F1
#
_cell.length_a   1.000
_cell.length_b   1.000
_cell.length_c   1.000
_cell.angle_alpha   90.00
_cell.angle_beta   90.00
_cell.angle_gamma   90.00
#
_symmetry.space_group_name_H-M   'P 1'
#
loop_
_entity.id
_entity.type
_entity.pdbx_description
1 polymer ?
#
loop_
_entity_poly.entity_id
_entity_poly.type
_entity_poly.pdbx_seq_one_letter_code
_entity_poly.pdbx_strand_id
1 'polypeptide(L)'
;MGIFNRSHRPATRPSYISVFQDDDEAFNIWANDMKMPRERIYSLNEKDNFWAMGPTGPWGPCSEIFIDQGKAIGCGKITCTIGCDCDRYLEIWNLVFMQYDRDASGKLTPLPKPSIDTGRGPLNALLQ
;
A
#
# COMPACT_ATOMS: atom_id res chain seq x y z
N MET A 1 -37.12 -23.89 11.24
CA MET A 1 -36.16 -24.26 10.18
C MET A 1 -35.77 -22.97 9.47
N GLY A 2 -34.77 -22.26 9.99
CA GLY A 2 -34.37 -20.94 9.48
C GLY A 2 -33.24 -21.08 8.47
N ILE A 3 -33.55 -20.87 7.18
CA ILE A 3 -32.55 -20.78 6.12
C ILE A 3 -32.06 -19.33 6.11
N PHE A 4 -30.97 -19.03 6.84
CA PHE A 4 -30.27 -17.77 6.66
C PHE A 4 -29.53 -17.81 5.33
N ASN A 5 -30.09 -17.08 4.37
CA ASN A 5 -29.53 -16.83 3.05
C ASN A 5 -28.17 -16.14 3.23
N ARG A 6 -27.06 -16.88 3.05
CA ARG A 6 -25.73 -16.28 2.92
C ARG A 6 -25.71 -15.52 1.60
N SER A 7 -25.93 -14.21 1.69
CA SER A 7 -25.62 -13.27 0.63
C SER A 7 -24.23 -13.60 0.08
N HIS A 8 -24.16 -13.96 -1.20
CA HIS A 8 -22.92 -14.14 -1.95
C HIS A 8 -22.19 -12.79 -2.02
N ARG A 9 -21.42 -12.45 -0.97
CA ARG A 9 -20.29 -11.56 -1.18
C ARG A 9 -19.24 -12.42 -1.90
N PRO A 10 -18.68 -11.97 -3.04
CA PRO A 10 -17.46 -12.58 -3.54
C PRO A 10 -16.48 -12.64 -2.37
N ALA A 11 -15.79 -13.76 -2.18
CA ALA A 11 -14.75 -13.85 -1.16
C ALA A 11 -13.76 -12.72 -1.44
N THR A 12 -13.87 -11.62 -0.71
CA THR A 12 -12.99 -10.47 -0.88
C THR A 12 -11.61 -10.98 -0.52
N ARG A 13 -10.74 -11.15 -1.53
CA ARG A 13 -9.35 -11.55 -1.31
C ARG A 13 -8.77 -10.63 -0.24
N PRO A 14 -8.04 -11.16 0.75
CA PRO A 14 -7.57 -10.35 1.86
C PRO A 14 -6.67 -9.23 1.31
N SER A 15 -7.05 -7.99 1.62
CA SER A 15 -6.23 -6.82 1.36
C SER A 15 -5.23 -6.62 2.48
N TYR A 16 -4.06 -6.14 2.11
CA TYR A 16 -2.96 -5.76 3.00
C TYR A 16 -2.56 -4.33 2.69
N ILE A 17 -2.02 -3.64 3.69
CA ILE A 17 -1.63 -2.23 3.59
C ILE A 17 -0.15 -2.11 3.94
N SER A 18 0.60 -1.30 3.19
CA SER A 18 1.87 -0.76 3.64
C SER A 18 1.75 0.73 3.95
N VAL A 19 2.55 1.21 4.90
CA VAL A 19 2.72 2.62 5.25
C VAL A 19 4.19 2.89 5.51
N PHE A 20 4.62 4.14 5.34
CA PHE A 20 5.95 4.55 5.75
C PHE A 20 6.14 4.37 7.27
N GLN A 21 7.28 3.84 7.67
CA GLN A 21 7.56 3.44 9.06
C GLN A 21 7.43 4.57 10.09
N ASP A 22 7.65 5.82 9.67
CA ASP A 22 7.57 7.00 10.54
C ASP A 22 6.24 7.75 10.36
N ASP A 23 5.29 7.21 9.58
CA ASP A 23 3.95 7.78 9.34
C ASP A 23 2.89 7.09 10.22
N ASP A 24 2.94 7.40 11.51
CA ASP A 24 1.96 6.91 12.50
C ASP A 24 0.54 7.39 12.20
N GLU A 25 0.38 8.53 11.50
CA GLU A 25 -0.93 9.06 11.14
C GLU A 25 -1.62 8.14 10.14
N ALA A 26 -0.94 7.80 9.04
CA ALA A 26 -1.45 6.86 8.05
C ALA A 26 -1.76 5.50 8.68
N PHE A 27 -0.87 4.98 9.53
CA PHE A 27 -1.11 3.72 10.24
C PHE A 27 -2.41 3.78 11.06
N ASN A 28 -2.60 4.84 11.83
CA ASN A 28 -3.74 4.99 12.72
C ASN A 28 -5.05 5.20 11.96
N ILE A 29 -5.04 5.93 10.83
CA ILE A 29 -6.22 6.05 9.96
C ILE A 29 -6.63 4.67 9.44
N TRP A 30 -5.68 3.88 8.94
CA TRP A 30 -5.98 2.52 8.47
C TRP A 30 -6.50 1.61 9.58
N ALA A 31 -5.85 1.61 10.74
CA ALA A 31 -6.20 0.74 11.85
C ALA A 31 -7.52 1.14 12.52
N ASN A 32 -7.70 2.43 12.78
CA ASN A 32 -8.75 2.92 13.67
C ASN A 32 -9.96 3.45 12.90
N ASP A 33 -9.77 4.12 11.75
CA ASP A 33 -10.89 4.72 11.03
C ASP A 33 -11.41 3.77 9.95
N MET A 34 -10.50 3.19 9.17
CA MET A 34 -10.81 2.19 8.14
C MET A 34 -11.00 0.77 8.71
N LYS A 35 -10.68 0.57 9.99
CA LYS A 35 -10.85 -0.70 10.72
C LYS A 35 -10.08 -1.88 10.11
N MET A 36 -8.92 -1.62 9.51
CA MET A 36 -8.04 -2.69 9.05
C MET A 36 -7.39 -3.40 10.25
N PRO A 37 -7.34 -4.75 10.25
CA PRO A 37 -6.61 -5.48 11.28
C PRO A 37 -5.14 -5.07 11.27
N ARG A 38 -4.59 -4.75 12.45
CA ARG A 38 -3.22 -4.21 12.59
C ARG A 38 -2.17 -5.18 12.05
N GLU A 39 -2.41 -6.48 12.15
CA GLU A 39 -1.56 -7.54 11.58
C GLU A 39 -1.52 -7.56 10.04
N ARG A 40 -2.34 -6.74 9.37
CA ARG A 40 -2.34 -6.57 7.91
C ARG A 40 -1.81 -5.21 7.46
N ILE A 41 -1.34 -4.39 8.40
CA ILE A 41 -0.75 -3.07 8.14
C ILE A 41 0.74 -3.20 8.42
N TYR A 42 1.55 -2.98 7.38
CA TYR A 42 3.00 -3.13 7.43
C TYR A 42 3.66 -1.76 7.39
N SER A 43 4.50 -1.48 8.38
CA SER A 43 5.37 -0.31 8.40
C SER A 43 6.66 -0.66 7.67
N LEU A 44 6.92 -0.07 6.50
CA LEU A 44 8.12 -0.31 5.71
C LEU A 44 9.01 0.94 5.62
N ASN A 45 10.26 0.72 5.21
CA ASN A 45 11.28 1.76 5.14
C ASN A 45 11.12 2.67 3.90
N GLU A 46 12.02 3.63 3.75
CA GLU A 46 12.02 4.63 2.68
C GLU A 46 12.06 4.02 1.27
N LYS A 47 12.76 2.89 1.08
CA LYS A 47 12.86 2.23 -0.23
C LYS A 47 11.51 1.77 -0.75
N ASP A 48 10.63 1.35 0.15
CA ASP A 48 9.35 0.71 -0.18
C ASP A 48 8.19 1.70 -0.05
N ASN A 49 8.21 2.61 0.92
CA ASN A 49 7.10 3.53 1.20
C ASN A 49 7.46 5.03 1.12
N PHE A 50 8.49 5.40 0.38
CA PHE A 50 8.80 6.79 0.09
C PHE A 50 8.92 7.01 -1.42
N TRP A 51 7.94 7.68 -1.99
CA TRP A 51 7.83 7.83 -3.43
C TRP A 51 8.52 9.11 -3.90
N ALA A 52 9.16 8.98 -5.07
CA ALA A 52 9.89 10.03 -5.74
C ALA A 52 9.54 10.06 -7.22
N MET A 53 9.21 11.24 -7.77
CA MET A 53 8.98 11.40 -9.21
C MET A 53 10.24 11.16 -10.03
N GLY A 54 11.41 11.39 -9.42
CA GLY A 54 12.71 11.29 -10.06
C GLY A 54 13.79 11.91 -9.17
N PRO A 55 14.97 12.22 -9.74
CA PRO A 55 16.09 12.81 -8.99
C PRO A 55 15.74 14.15 -8.30
N THR A 56 14.80 14.91 -8.87
CA THR A 56 14.27 16.17 -8.33
C THR A 56 12.75 16.22 -8.47
N GLY A 57 12.11 17.12 -7.73
CA GLY A 57 10.66 17.37 -7.79
C GLY A 57 9.89 16.83 -6.59
N PRO A 58 8.57 16.58 -6.73
CA PRO A 58 7.71 16.17 -5.61
C PRO A 58 8.04 14.78 -5.06
N TRP A 59 8.15 14.71 -3.74
CA TRP A 59 8.58 13.56 -2.95
C TRP A 59 7.64 13.41 -1.74
N GLY A 60 7.47 12.20 -1.22
CA GLY A 60 6.70 12.03 0.03
C GLY A 60 6.50 10.59 0.47
N PRO A 61 6.09 10.39 1.74
CA PRO A 61 5.68 9.08 2.22
C PRO A 61 4.44 8.60 1.45
N CYS A 62 4.30 7.29 1.31
CA CYS A 62 3.13 6.70 0.69
C CYS A 62 2.53 5.56 1.52
N SER A 63 1.28 5.25 1.19
CA SER A 63 0.58 4.07 1.66
C SER A 63 0.07 3.27 0.47
N GLU A 64 0.31 1.96 0.48
CA GLU A 64 -0.02 1.11 -0.66
C GLU A 64 -0.99 0.00 -0.25
N ILE A 65 -1.85 -0.38 -1.19
CA ILE A 65 -2.87 -1.41 -1.02
C ILE A 65 -2.49 -2.61 -1.87
N PHE A 66 -2.45 -3.78 -1.24
CA PHE A 66 -2.10 -5.04 -1.88
C PHE A 66 -3.25 -6.03 -1.83
N ILE A 67 -3.29 -6.93 -2.81
CA ILE A 67 -4.12 -8.13 -2.80
C ILE A 67 -3.22 -9.37 -2.76
N ASP A 68 -3.50 -10.31 -1.85
CA ASP A 68 -2.88 -11.64 -1.89
C ASP A 68 -3.48 -12.47 -3.03
N GLN A 69 -2.67 -12.71 -4.06
CA GLN A 69 -2.99 -13.56 -5.20
C GLN A 69 -2.96 -15.06 -4.85
N GLY A 70 -2.45 -15.41 -3.66
CA GLY A 70 -2.42 -16.75 -3.11
C GLY A 70 -1.01 -17.36 -3.09
N LYS A 71 -0.83 -18.34 -2.19
CA LYS A 71 0.47 -19.00 -1.99
C LYS A 71 1.06 -19.65 -3.25
N ALA A 72 0.22 -20.05 -4.20
CA ALA A 72 0.66 -20.65 -5.47
C ALA A 72 1.47 -19.70 -6.36
N ILE A 73 1.25 -18.38 -6.23
CA ILE A 73 1.99 -17.34 -6.97
C ILE A 73 3.25 -16.90 -6.20
N GLY A 74 3.33 -17.22 -4.90
CA GLY A 74 4.46 -16.85 -4.06
C GLY A 74 5.71 -17.68 -4.30
N CYS A 75 6.83 -17.18 -3.81
CA CYS A 75 8.15 -17.82 -3.94
C CYS A 75 8.34 -19.08 -3.05
N GLY A 76 7.29 -19.56 -2.38
CA GLY A 76 7.31 -20.74 -1.51
C GLY A 76 8.07 -20.57 -0.18
N LYS A 77 8.79 -19.47 0.02
CA LYS A 77 9.51 -19.18 1.27
C LYS A 77 8.53 -18.89 2.41
N ILE A 78 8.88 -19.31 3.63
CA ILE A 78 8.10 -18.99 4.84
C ILE A 78 8.02 -17.48 5.10
N THR A 79 9.02 -16.74 4.64
CA THR A 79 9.11 -15.28 4.73
C THR A 79 8.40 -14.54 3.60
N CYS A 80 7.61 -15.23 2.76
CA CYS A 80 6.87 -14.61 1.66
C CYS A 80 5.73 -13.73 2.21
N THR A 81 5.99 -12.43 2.30
CA THR A 81 5.13 -11.38 2.85
C THR A 81 5.21 -10.09 2.00
N ILE A 82 4.44 -9.06 2.38
CA ILE A 82 4.52 -7.70 1.83
C ILE A 82 5.99 -7.20 1.87
N GLY A 83 6.45 -6.57 0.78
CA GLY A 83 7.86 -6.18 0.59
C GLY A 83 8.77 -7.29 0.03
N CYS A 84 8.21 -8.46 -0.31
CA CYS A 84 8.93 -9.50 -1.04
C CYS A 84 8.87 -9.25 -2.55
N ASP A 85 9.99 -9.43 -3.25
CA ASP A 85 10.11 -9.26 -4.71
C ASP A 85 9.34 -10.32 -5.56
N CYS A 86 8.33 -10.98 -5.01
CA CYS A 86 7.51 -11.98 -5.73
C CYS A 86 6.08 -11.48 -5.95
N ASP A 87 5.41 -12.01 -6.97
CA ASP A 87 4.10 -11.53 -7.39
C ASP A 87 2.93 -11.93 -6.48
N ARG A 88 3.17 -12.58 -5.33
CA ARG A 88 2.05 -13.01 -4.46
C ARG A 88 1.22 -11.85 -3.95
N TYR A 89 1.87 -10.77 -3.49
CA TYR A 89 1.16 -9.61 -2.99
C TYR A 89 1.22 -8.53 -4.06
N LEU A 90 0.13 -8.44 -4.83
CA LEU A 90 0.04 -7.51 -5.93
C LEU A 90 -0.40 -6.14 -5.42
N GLU A 91 0.43 -5.12 -5.65
CA GLU A 91 0.06 -3.73 -5.43
C GLU A 91 -1.04 -3.33 -6.42
N ILE A 92 -2.17 -2.87 -5.91
CA ILE A 92 -3.30 -2.41 -6.71
C ILE A 92 -3.48 -0.89 -6.67
N TRP A 93 -2.98 -0.23 -5.63
CA TRP A 93 -3.13 1.20 -5.44
C TRP A 93 -2.01 1.75 -4.57
N ASN A 94 -1.35 2.81 -5.03
CA ASN A 94 -0.40 3.61 -4.26
C ASN A 94 -1.01 4.98 -3.96
N LEU A 95 -0.99 5.40 -2.69
CA LEU A 95 -1.44 6.69 -2.19
C LEU A 95 -0.22 7.48 -1.72
N VAL A 96 0.26 8.40 -2.55
CA VAL A 96 1.45 9.22 -2.26
C VAL A 96 1.03 10.54 -1.62
N PHE A 97 1.50 10.78 -0.40
CA PHE A 97 1.27 12.02 0.32
C PHE A 97 2.40 13.00 0.00
N MET A 98 2.23 13.76 -1.07
CA MET A 98 3.23 14.72 -1.52
C MET A 98 3.42 15.83 -0.48
N GLN A 99 4.58 15.83 0.17
CA GLN A 99 4.97 16.80 1.21
C GLN A 99 6.27 17.53 0.85
N TYR A 100 7.15 16.83 0.14
CA TYR A 100 8.50 17.13 -0.33
C TYR A 100 8.57 17.86 -1.67
N ASP A 101 9.42 18.88 -1.85
CA ASP A 101 10.10 19.13 -3.14
C ASP A 101 11.60 18.93 -2.96
N ARG A 102 12.19 18.04 -3.76
CA ARG A 102 13.62 17.72 -3.74
C ARG A 102 14.36 18.51 -4.82
N ASP A 103 15.35 19.29 -4.43
CA ASP A 103 16.22 19.99 -5.38
C ASP A 103 17.39 19.13 -5.88
N ALA A 104 18.17 19.66 -6.85
CA ALA A 104 19.30 18.95 -7.44
C ALA A 104 20.47 18.70 -6.45
N SER A 105 20.51 19.40 -5.32
CA SER A 105 21.46 19.14 -4.23
C SER A 105 20.98 18.01 -3.30
N GLY A 106 19.74 17.55 -3.49
CA GLY A 106 19.08 16.54 -2.69
C GLY A 106 18.36 17.09 -1.47
N LYS A 107 18.28 18.42 -1.30
CA LYS A 107 17.59 19.06 -0.18
C LYS A 107 16.08 18.95 -0.37
N LEU A 108 15.39 18.52 0.69
CA LEU A 108 13.93 18.46 0.76
C LEU A 108 13.39 19.76 1.34
N THR A 109 12.48 20.41 0.62
CA THR A 109 11.78 21.63 1.06
C THR A 109 10.28 21.36 1.12
N PRO A 110 9.59 21.67 2.23
CA PRO A 110 8.15 21.44 2.33
C PRO A 110 7.37 22.14 1.21
N LEU A 111 6.42 21.42 0.61
CA LEU A 111 5.50 21.96 -0.37
C LEU A 111 4.56 22.98 0.30
N PRO A 112 4.20 24.08 -0.39
CA PRO A 112 3.29 25.07 0.15
C PRO A 112 1.86 24.53 0.36
N LYS A 113 1.50 23.46 -0.37
CA LYS A 113 0.22 22.76 -0.27
C LYS A 113 0.46 21.25 -0.41
N PRO A 114 0.44 20.49 0.71
CA PRO A 114 0.45 19.04 0.65
C PRO A 114 -0.68 18.53 -0.24
N SER A 115 -0.39 17.52 -1.05
CA SER A 115 -1.31 16.99 -2.06
C SER A 115 -1.28 15.45 -2.04
N ILE A 116 -2.31 14.82 -2.58
CA ILE A 116 -2.34 13.36 -2.75
C ILE A 116 -2.19 13.05 -4.23
N ASP A 117 -1.17 12.29 -4.58
CA ASP A 117 -1.07 11.64 -5.89
C ASP A 117 -1.41 10.16 -5.73
N THR A 118 -2.20 9.59 -6.64
CA THR A 118 -2.57 8.18 -6.53
C THR A 118 -2.41 7.44 -7.85
N GLY A 119 -1.69 6.31 -7.81
CA GLY A 119 -1.52 5.42 -8.95
C GLY A 119 -2.29 4.13 -8.72
N ARG A 120 -3.17 3.75 -9.66
CA ARG A 120 -3.87 2.46 -9.61
C ARG A 120 -3.22 1.49 -10.60
N GLY A 121 -2.80 0.33 -10.12
CA GLY A 121 -2.33 -0.76 -10.96
C GLY A 121 -3.43 -1.27 -11.92
N PRO A 122 -3.06 -1.95 -13.02
CA PRO A 122 -4.04 -2.50 -13.95
C PRO A 122 -4.91 -3.57 -13.26
N LEU A 123 -6.23 -3.33 -13.20
CA LEU A 123 -7.21 -4.20 -12.54
C LEU A 123 -7.38 -5.59 -13.22
N ASN A 124 -6.77 -5.80 -14.39
CA ASN A 124 -6.93 -7.03 -15.19
C ASN A 124 -6.31 -8.29 -14.56
N ALA A 125 -5.54 -8.16 -13.47
CA ALA A 125 -4.94 -9.31 -12.77
C ALA A 125 -5.94 -10.12 -11.92
N LEU A 126 -7.16 -9.63 -11.68
CA LEU A 126 -8.11 -10.26 -10.75
C LEU A 126 -9.20 -11.13 -11.41
N LEU A 127 -9.30 -11.13 -12.75
CA LEU A 127 -10.37 -11.77 -13.53
C LEU A 127 -9.93 -12.99 -14.36
N GLN A 128 -8.78 -13.59 -14.07
CA GLN A 128 -8.38 -14.89 -14.64
C GLN A 128 -8.35 -15.95 -13.55
#